data_AF-A0A957CF13-F1
#
_entry.id   AF-A0A957CF13-F1
#
_cell.length_a   1.000
_cell.length_b   1.000
_cell.length_c   1.000
_cell.angle_alpha   90.00
_cell.angle_beta   90.00
_cell.angle_gamma   90.00
#
_symmetry.space_group_name_H-M   'P 1'
#
loop_
_entity.id
_entity.type
_entity.pdbx_description
1 polymer ?
#
loop_
_entity_poly.entity_id
_entity_poly.type
_entity_poly.pdbx_seq_one_letter_code
_entity_poly.pdbx_strand_id
1 'polypeptide(L)'
;MKTPPSTSPNSSERESLAAALQPTLAKLTAVGLSRSKQESVIIAIAGRYAIGQGYDTPEFWKRPDTCARSTFNKWRKHDPYFVVALEAAKQVVSDWRVERAADVVEEAVIRLQMATPDFVDRIIQIAKGGENEYAQLQAAFGGLDRASKLTAPKTQLVDALMQYVDLSQLSDDQLDRLMAGENPIAVILGKGM
;
A
#
# COMPACT_ATOMS: atom_id res chain seq x y z
N MET A 1 11.03 17.87 0.51
CA MET A 1 10.82 16.85 1.58
C MET A 1 9.33 16.63 1.75
N LYS A 2 8.78 15.49 1.30
CA LYS A 2 7.37 15.13 1.54
C LYS A 2 7.29 14.52 2.94
N THR A 3 6.58 15.17 3.85
CA THR A 3 6.21 14.58 5.14
C THR A 3 5.37 13.32 4.89
N PRO A 4 5.65 12.18 5.55
CA PRO A 4 4.81 11.01 5.45
C PRO A 4 3.40 11.35 5.95
N PRO A 5 2.34 10.75 5.37
CA PRO A 5 0.99 10.93 5.87
C PRO A 5 0.96 10.49 7.34
N SER A 6 0.38 11.36 8.19
CA SER A 6 0.14 11.11 9.60
C SER A 6 -0.77 9.90 9.77
N THR A 7 -0.21 8.70 9.82
CA THR A 7 -0.86 7.43 10.16
C THR A 7 -1.03 7.32 11.68
N SER A 8 -1.65 8.32 12.28
CA SER A 8 -2.18 8.17 13.63
C SER A 8 -3.55 7.50 13.50
N PRO A 9 -3.79 6.33 14.11
CA PRO A 9 -5.09 5.67 14.02
C PRO A 9 -6.18 6.57 14.60
N ASN A 10 -7.28 6.70 13.86
CA ASN A 10 -8.48 7.47 14.23
C ASN A 10 -9.11 6.89 15.52
N SER A 11 -9.92 7.66 16.24
CA SER A 11 -10.51 7.24 17.53
C SER A 11 -11.29 5.92 17.43
N SER A 12 -12.03 5.71 16.34
CA SER A 12 -12.77 4.48 16.06
C SER A 12 -11.86 3.26 15.83
N GLU A 13 -10.69 3.45 15.22
CA GLU A 13 -9.72 2.37 14.97
C GLU A 13 -9.07 1.91 16.28
N ARG A 14 -8.84 2.84 17.21
CA ARG A 14 -8.34 2.51 18.56
C ARG A 14 -9.36 1.72 19.37
N GLU A 15 -10.65 2.05 19.23
CA GLU A 15 -11.74 1.32 19.87
C GLU A 15 -11.90 -0.09 19.29
N SER A 16 -11.82 -0.24 17.97
CA SER A 16 -11.86 -1.55 17.29
C SER A 16 -10.70 -2.45 17.71
N LEU A 17 -9.47 -1.92 17.73
CA LEU A 17 -8.30 -2.67 18.19
C LEU A 17 -8.42 -3.04 19.68
N ALA A 18 -8.90 -2.12 20.52
CA ALA A 18 -9.13 -2.40 21.93
C ALA A 18 -10.17 -3.51 22.14
N ALA A 19 -11.23 -3.55 21.33
CA ALA A 19 -12.22 -4.62 21.33
C ALA A 19 -11.62 -5.96 20.89
N ALA A 20 -10.80 -5.97 19.83
CA ALA A 20 -10.13 -7.17 19.34
C ALA A 20 -9.14 -7.77 20.36
N LEU A 21 -8.58 -6.94 21.26
CA LEU A 21 -7.67 -7.39 22.32
C LEU A 21 -8.39 -7.98 23.54
N GLN A 22 -9.69 -7.70 23.75
CA GLN A 22 -10.43 -8.16 24.94
C GLN A 22 -10.36 -9.67 25.20
N PRO A 23 -10.54 -10.57 24.21
CA PRO A 23 -10.44 -12.02 24.42
C PRO A 23 -9.05 -12.46 24.87
N THR A 24 -8.03 -11.70 24.49
CA THR A 24 -6.64 -11.96 24.85
C THR A 24 -6.33 -11.48 26.26
N LEU A 25 -6.83 -10.29 26.62
CA LEU A 25 -6.69 -9.73 27.98
C LEU A 25 -7.43 -10.56 29.03
N ALA A 26 -8.52 -11.23 28.65
CA ALA A 26 -9.23 -12.16 29.52
C ALA A 26 -8.39 -13.35 30.01
N LYS A 27 -7.27 -13.67 29.34
CA LYS A 27 -6.35 -14.75 29.73
C LYS A 27 -5.41 -14.38 30.89
N LEU A 28 -5.39 -13.11 31.30
CA LEU A 28 -4.61 -12.67 32.45
C LEU A 28 -5.23 -13.19 33.75
N THR A 29 -4.41 -13.83 34.58
CA THR A 29 -4.83 -14.42 35.87
C THR A 29 -4.60 -13.48 37.05
N ALA A 30 -3.89 -12.36 36.84
CA ALA A 30 -3.72 -11.33 37.86
C ALA A 30 -5.07 -10.73 38.27
N VAL A 31 -5.16 -10.22 39.50
CA VAL A 31 -6.39 -9.61 40.05
C VAL A 31 -6.12 -8.17 40.50
N GLY A 32 -7.13 -7.31 40.43
CA GLY A 32 -7.08 -5.93 40.92
C GLY A 32 -6.13 -5.02 40.15
N LEU A 33 -5.40 -4.15 40.88
CA LEU A 33 -4.51 -3.12 40.32
C LEU A 33 -3.40 -3.70 39.41
N SER A 34 -2.89 -4.89 39.72
CA SER A 34 -1.85 -5.53 38.90
C SER A 34 -2.39 -5.91 37.52
N ARG A 35 -3.63 -6.40 37.45
CA ARG A 35 -4.29 -6.77 36.19
C ARG A 35 -4.49 -5.55 35.30
N SER A 36 -5.10 -4.50 35.84
CA SER A 36 -5.35 -3.26 35.10
C SER A 36 -4.07 -2.66 34.53
N LYS A 37 -2.95 -2.76 35.27
CA LYS A 37 -1.66 -2.28 34.79
C LYS A 37 -1.04 -3.18 33.71
N GLN A 38 -1.18 -4.50 33.81
CA GLN A 38 -0.78 -5.44 32.76
C GLN A 38 -1.57 -5.20 31.46
N GLU A 39 -2.89 -5.04 31.56
CA GLU A 39 -3.77 -4.73 30.43
C GLU A 39 -3.36 -3.42 29.75
N SER A 40 -3.17 -2.35 30.53
CA SER A 40 -2.76 -1.04 30.00
C SER A 40 -1.42 -1.11 29.25
N VAL A 41 -0.46 -1.86 29.78
CA VAL A 41 0.85 -2.05 29.13
C VAL A 41 0.73 -2.86 27.84
N ILE A 42 -0.06 -3.95 27.84
CA ILE A 42 -0.28 -4.76 26.63
C ILE A 42 -0.94 -3.92 25.53
N ILE A 43 -1.96 -3.13 25.87
CA ILE A 43 -2.62 -2.22 24.93
C ILE A 43 -1.63 -1.16 24.40
N ALA A 44 -0.81 -0.57 25.27
CA ALA A 44 0.19 0.42 24.85
C ALA A 44 1.24 -0.18 23.90
N ILE A 45 1.70 -1.41 24.17
CA ILE A 45 2.63 -2.13 23.28
C ILE A 45 1.95 -2.47 21.96
N ALA A 46 0.72 -2.98 21.98
CA ALA A 46 -0.07 -3.28 20.80
C ALA A 46 -0.25 -2.04 19.91
N GLY A 47 -0.54 -0.87 20.51
CA GLY A 47 -0.64 0.39 19.79
C GLY A 47 0.65 0.82 19.09
N ARG A 48 1.83 0.59 19.71
CA ARG A 48 3.14 0.83 19.06
C ARG A 48 3.38 -0.15 17.90
N TYR A 49 3.03 -1.42 18.07
CA TYR A 49 3.12 -2.42 17.01
C TYR A 49 2.21 -2.11 15.83
N ALA A 50 1.00 -1.58 16.08
CA ALA A 50 0.05 -1.21 15.03
C ALA A 50 0.62 -0.16 14.07
N ILE A 51 1.42 0.77 14.59
CA ILE A 51 2.11 1.81 13.81
C ILE A 51 3.53 1.40 13.38
N GLY A 52 3.91 0.14 13.55
CA GLY A 52 5.22 -0.39 13.15
C GLY A 52 6.41 0.13 13.96
N GLN A 53 6.17 0.65 15.16
CA GLN A 53 7.21 1.16 16.05
C GLN A 53 7.56 0.15 17.14
N GLY A 54 8.84 0.09 17.51
CA GLY A 54 9.29 -0.64 18.69
C GLY A 54 8.76 0.01 19.98
N TYR A 55 8.45 -0.81 20.98
CA TYR A 55 7.99 -0.33 22.28
C TYR A 55 9.13 -0.12 23.30
N ASP A 56 10.31 -0.72 23.08
CA ASP A 56 11.39 -0.68 24.07
C ASP A 56 12.25 0.59 23.97
N THR A 57 11.61 1.76 24.17
CA THR A 57 12.28 3.07 24.17
C THR A 57 12.09 3.80 25.50
N PRO A 58 13.03 4.68 25.91
CA PRO A 58 12.88 5.46 27.13
C PRO A 58 11.59 6.29 27.19
N GLU A 59 11.14 6.80 26.05
CA GLU A 59 9.92 7.63 25.92
C GLU A 59 8.66 6.79 26.14
N PHE A 60 8.65 5.54 25.68
CA PHE A 60 7.53 4.62 25.90
C PHE A 60 7.34 4.35 27.38
N TRP A 61 8.42 4.01 28.10
CA TRP A 61 8.36 3.66 29.53
C TRP A 61 8.10 4.85 30.46
N LYS A 62 8.15 6.09 29.95
CA LYS A 62 7.80 7.31 30.70
C LYS A 62 6.29 7.62 30.68
N ARG A 63 5.49 6.86 29.92
CA ARG A 63 4.07 7.17 29.76
C ARG A 63 3.27 6.77 31.02
N PRO A 64 2.23 7.54 31.38
CA PRO A 64 1.44 7.27 32.59
C PRO A 64 0.65 5.95 32.52
N ASP A 65 0.29 5.51 31.31
CA ASP A 65 -0.42 4.26 31.04
C ASP A 65 0.49 3.02 31.11
N THR A 66 1.82 3.20 31.10
CA THR A 66 2.80 2.10 31.18
C THR A 66 3.31 1.85 32.61
N CYS A 67 3.90 0.69 32.84
CA CYS A 67 4.62 0.38 34.08
C CYS A 67 6.12 0.63 33.92
N ALA A 68 6.88 0.54 35.01
CA ALA A 68 8.33 0.59 34.94
C ALA A 68 8.87 -0.61 34.13
N ARG A 69 9.91 -0.38 33.31
CA ARG A 69 10.55 -1.42 32.48
C ARG A 69 10.99 -2.65 33.29
N SER A 70 11.47 -2.45 34.52
CA SER A 70 11.84 -3.55 35.44
C SER A 70 10.64 -4.40 35.83
N THR A 71 9.49 -3.78 36.11
CA THR A 71 8.22 -4.47 36.41
C THR A 71 7.74 -5.29 35.22
N PHE A 72 7.77 -4.71 34.01
CA PHE A 72 7.46 -5.44 32.78
C PHE A 72 8.36 -6.67 32.60
N ASN A 73 9.68 -6.51 32.76
CA ASN A 73 10.63 -7.62 32.64
C ASN A 73 10.37 -8.72 33.68
N LYS A 74 9.95 -8.35 34.89
CA LYS A 74 9.54 -9.31 35.92
C LYS A 74 8.32 -10.11 35.47
N TRP A 75 7.28 -9.47 34.96
CA TRP A 75 6.10 -10.17 34.42
C TRP A 75 6.48 -11.09 33.26
N ARG A 76 7.26 -10.58 32.30
CA ARG A 76 7.72 -11.39 31.15
C ARG A 76 8.52 -12.62 31.57
N LYS A 77 9.28 -12.56 32.67
CA LYS A 77 10.10 -13.66 33.16
C LYS A 77 9.32 -14.67 34.01
N HIS A 78 8.34 -14.21 34.80
CA HIS A 78 7.73 -15.01 35.87
C HIS A 78 6.23 -15.25 35.72
N ASP A 79 5.55 -14.54 34.83
CA ASP A 79 4.11 -14.67 34.59
C ASP A 79 3.88 -15.24 33.17
N PRO A 80 3.67 -16.57 33.04
CA PRO A 80 3.46 -17.19 31.74
C PRO A 80 2.16 -16.72 31.07
N TYR A 81 1.13 -16.36 31.85
CA TYR A 81 -0.14 -15.86 31.31
C TYR A 81 0.03 -14.47 30.71
N PHE A 82 0.83 -13.61 31.33
CA PHE A 82 1.20 -12.33 30.76
C PHE A 82 1.92 -12.49 29.41
N VAL A 83 2.86 -13.45 29.31
CA VAL A 83 3.57 -13.71 28.05
C VAL A 83 2.60 -14.20 26.96
N VAL A 84 1.71 -15.15 27.29
CA VAL A 84 0.71 -15.64 26.34
C VAL A 84 -0.22 -14.52 25.87
N ALA A 85 -0.70 -13.69 26.79
CA ALA A 85 -1.55 -12.55 26.45
C ALA A 85 -0.80 -11.52 25.60
N LEU A 86 0.47 -11.23 25.91
CA LEU A 86 1.29 -10.29 25.13
C LEU A 86 1.55 -10.79 23.71
N GLU A 87 1.91 -12.07 23.52
CA GLU A 87 2.15 -12.61 22.19
C GLU A 87 0.86 -12.71 21.37
N ALA A 88 -0.25 -13.15 21.97
CA ALA A 88 -1.55 -13.14 21.30
C ALA A 88 -1.98 -11.71 20.92
N ALA A 89 -1.69 -10.70 21.75
CA ALA A 89 -1.99 -9.31 21.42
C ALA A 89 -1.19 -8.82 20.22
N LYS A 90 0.09 -9.19 20.12
CA LYS A 90 0.92 -8.89 18.94
C LYS A 90 0.38 -9.57 17.68
N GLN A 91 -0.06 -10.82 17.80
CA GLN A 91 -0.65 -11.54 16.67
C GLN A 91 -1.92 -10.86 16.17
N VAL A 92 -2.85 -10.50 17.08
CA VAL A 92 -4.07 -9.75 16.73
C VAL A 92 -3.75 -8.46 15.99
N VAL A 93 -2.74 -7.70 16.46
CA VAL A 93 -2.31 -6.47 15.78
C VAL A 93 -1.72 -6.77 14.40
N SER A 94 -0.98 -7.86 14.24
CA SER A 94 -0.42 -8.28 12.95
C SER A 94 -1.55 -8.59 11.96
N ASP A 95 -2.53 -9.37 12.38
CA ASP A 95 -3.67 -9.77 11.55
C ASP A 95 -4.50 -8.54 11.17
N TRP A 96 -4.80 -7.67 12.13
CA TRP A 96 -5.50 -6.40 11.92
C TRP A 96 -4.79 -5.50 10.89
N ARG A 97 -3.45 -5.44 10.91
CA ARG A 97 -2.67 -4.67 9.91
C ARG A 97 -2.78 -5.26 8.51
N VAL A 98 -2.85 -6.59 8.38
CA VAL A 98 -3.00 -7.27 7.08
C VAL A 98 -4.38 -6.99 6.51
N GLU A 99 -5.43 -7.15 7.32
CA GLU A 99 -6.80 -6.82 6.94
C GLU A 99 -6.93 -5.34 6.53
N ARG A 100 -6.37 -4.43 7.33
CA ARG A 100 -6.40 -3.00 7.00
C ARG A 100 -5.70 -2.68 5.69
N ALA A 101 -4.57 -3.34 5.41
CA ALA A 101 -3.87 -3.16 4.14
C ALA A 101 -4.75 -3.59 2.96
N ALA A 102 -5.51 -4.68 3.11
CA ALA A 102 -6.49 -5.11 2.10
C ALA A 102 -7.61 -4.08 1.92
N ASP A 103 -8.20 -3.58 3.02
CA ASP A 103 -9.26 -2.55 2.98
C ASP A 103 -8.81 -1.27 2.29
N VAL A 104 -7.59 -0.79 2.56
CA VAL A 104 -7.03 0.41 1.91
C VAL A 104 -6.86 0.17 0.40
N VAL A 105 -6.44 -1.02 0.00
CA VAL A 105 -6.31 -1.37 -1.43
C VAL A 105 -7.68 -1.39 -2.09
N GLU A 106 -8.69 -1.98 -1.45
CA GLU A 106 -10.06 -1.99 -1.96
C GLU A 106 -10.63 -0.57 -2.07
N GLU A 107 -10.46 0.26 -1.05
CA GLU A 107 -10.86 1.67 -1.05
C GLU A 107 -10.16 2.45 -2.18
N ALA A 108 -8.86 2.21 -2.39
CA ALA A 108 -8.12 2.82 -3.49
C ALA A 108 -8.66 2.38 -4.86
N VAL A 109 -9.04 1.11 -5.02
CA VAL A 109 -9.68 0.61 -6.24
C VAL A 109 -11.03 1.29 -6.48
N ILE A 110 -11.88 1.40 -5.45
CA ILE A 110 -13.18 2.09 -5.56
C ILE A 110 -12.99 3.56 -5.95
N ARG A 111 -12.07 4.27 -5.29
CA ARG A 111 -11.76 5.67 -5.60
C ARG A 111 -11.20 5.82 -7.02
N LEU A 112 -10.36 4.89 -7.46
CA LEU A 112 -9.86 4.87 -8.82
C LEU A 112 -11.00 4.68 -9.82
N GLN A 113 -11.86 3.68 -9.59
CA GLN A 113 -13.04 3.42 -10.43
C GLN A 113 -13.98 4.63 -10.52
N MET A 114 -14.19 5.35 -9.41
CA MET A 114 -14.98 6.57 -9.40
C MET A 114 -14.32 7.74 -10.14
N ALA A 115 -12.99 7.82 -10.15
CA ALA A 115 -12.24 8.86 -10.86
C ALA A 115 -12.00 8.52 -12.34
N THR A 116 -12.19 7.26 -12.74
CA THR A 116 -11.99 6.78 -14.12
C THR A 116 -12.88 7.52 -15.15
N PRO A 117 -14.18 7.78 -14.92
CA PRO A 117 -15.01 8.50 -15.90
C PRO A 117 -14.45 9.88 -16.26
N ASP A 118 -14.09 10.70 -15.26
CA ASP A 118 -13.51 12.03 -15.50
C ASP A 118 -12.16 11.95 -16.25
N PHE A 119 -11.37 10.93 -15.96
CA PHE A 119 -10.11 10.68 -16.65
C PHE A 119 -10.33 10.26 -18.11
N VAL A 120 -11.33 9.40 -18.36
CA VAL A 120 -11.75 8.96 -19.70
C VAL A 120 -12.32 10.14 -20.49
N ASP A 121 -13.15 11.00 -19.88
CA ASP A 121 -13.71 12.19 -20.54
C ASP A 121 -12.61 13.17 -20.96
N ARG A 122 -11.59 13.38 -20.12
CA ARG A 122 -10.42 14.19 -20.49
C ARG A 122 -9.61 13.57 -21.63
N ILE A 123 -9.44 12.25 -21.62
CA ILE A 123 -8.81 11.53 -22.73
C ILE A 123 -9.62 11.69 -24.02
N ILE A 124 -10.94 11.56 -23.96
CA ILE A 124 -11.83 11.74 -25.10
C ILE A 124 -11.78 13.19 -25.60
N GLN A 125 -11.70 14.18 -24.71
CA GLN A 125 -11.54 15.59 -25.11
C GLN A 125 -10.19 15.85 -25.78
N ILE A 126 -9.10 15.30 -25.24
CA ILE A 126 -7.75 15.40 -25.85
C ILE A 126 -7.75 14.70 -27.22
N ALA A 127 -8.38 13.52 -27.32
CA ALA A 127 -8.53 12.80 -28.57
C ALA A 127 -9.36 13.63 -29.57
N LYS A 128 -10.56 14.06 -29.22
CA LYS A 128 -11.42 14.85 -30.13
C LYS A 128 -10.85 16.21 -30.52
N GLY A 129 -9.98 16.79 -29.71
CA GLY A 129 -9.38 18.11 -29.93
C GLY A 129 -8.04 18.12 -30.66
N GLY A 130 -7.39 16.97 -30.84
CA GLY A 130 -6.12 16.88 -31.54
C GLY A 130 -6.29 16.72 -33.04
N GLU A 131 -5.63 17.53 -33.87
CA GLU A 131 -5.58 17.34 -35.33
C GLU A 131 -4.80 16.08 -35.74
N ASN A 132 -4.06 15.47 -34.80
CA ASN A 132 -3.19 14.33 -35.03
C ASN A 132 -3.79 13.04 -34.45
N GLU A 133 -4.26 12.17 -35.35
CA GLU A 133 -4.87 10.86 -35.08
C GLU A 133 -4.00 9.95 -34.18
N TYR A 134 -2.67 10.09 -34.26
CA TYR A 134 -1.72 9.35 -33.42
C TYR A 134 -1.80 9.74 -31.94
N ALA A 135 -1.98 11.03 -31.64
CA ALA A 135 -2.13 11.51 -30.27
C ALA A 135 -3.47 11.05 -29.66
N GLN A 136 -4.51 10.92 -30.49
CA GLN A 136 -5.82 10.42 -30.08
C GLN A 136 -5.76 8.94 -29.70
N LEU A 137 -5.09 8.11 -30.52
CA LEU A 137 -4.87 6.68 -30.25
C LEU A 137 -4.03 6.46 -28.99
N GLN A 138 -2.93 7.21 -28.80
CA GLN A 138 -2.13 7.09 -27.58
C GLN A 138 -2.91 7.47 -26.31
N ALA A 139 -3.72 8.53 -26.38
CA ALA A 139 -4.56 8.93 -25.25
C ALA A 139 -5.61 7.84 -24.93
N ALA A 140 -6.28 7.29 -25.95
CA ALA A 140 -7.26 6.22 -25.79
C ALA A 140 -6.63 4.94 -25.21
N PHE A 141 -5.47 4.52 -25.71
CA PHE A 141 -4.76 3.35 -25.20
C PHE A 141 -4.21 3.57 -23.78
N GLY A 142 -3.71 4.77 -23.47
CA GLY A 142 -3.28 5.11 -22.11
C GLY A 142 -4.43 5.10 -21.10
N GLY A 143 -5.65 5.38 -21.55
CA GLY A 143 -6.89 5.21 -20.78
C GLY A 143 -7.24 3.74 -20.54
N LEU A 144 -7.27 2.95 -21.62
CA LEU A 144 -7.58 1.51 -21.59
C LEU A 144 -6.59 0.68 -20.75
N ASP A 145 -5.29 1.03 -20.80
CA ASP A 145 -4.23 0.32 -20.08
C ASP A 145 -4.28 0.60 -18.56
N ARG A 146 -4.90 1.71 -18.14
CA ARG A 146 -5.07 2.08 -16.72
C ARG A 146 -6.46 1.77 -16.15
N ALA A 147 -7.47 1.60 -17.01
CA ALA A 147 -8.85 1.37 -16.60
C ALA A 147 -9.10 -0.06 -16.07
N SER A 148 -8.32 -1.08 -16.47
CA SER A 148 -8.47 -2.43 -15.92
C SER A 148 -7.23 -3.30 -16.09
N LYS A 149 -6.95 -4.15 -15.09
CA LYS A 149 -5.91 -5.19 -15.13
C LYS A 149 -6.15 -6.24 -16.23
N LEU A 150 -7.37 -6.34 -16.74
CA LEU A 150 -7.80 -7.31 -17.76
C LEU A 150 -7.66 -6.78 -19.20
N THR A 151 -7.54 -5.47 -19.40
CA THR A 151 -7.51 -4.82 -20.74
C THR A 151 -6.12 -4.40 -21.19
N ALA A 152 -5.05 -4.91 -20.55
CA ALA A 152 -3.67 -4.61 -20.87
C ALA A 152 -2.99 -5.72 -21.71
N PRO A 153 -3.20 -5.82 -23.04
CA PRO A 153 -2.35 -6.65 -23.87
C PRO A 153 -1.02 -5.92 -24.11
N LYS A 154 -0.02 -6.21 -23.28
CA LYS A 154 1.34 -5.63 -23.40
C LYS A 154 2.11 -6.05 -24.67
N THR A 155 1.57 -6.97 -25.48
CA THR A 155 2.30 -7.56 -26.61
C THR A 155 1.72 -7.19 -27.98
N GLN A 156 0.42 -6.85 -28.07
CA GLN A 156 -0.25 -6.55 -29.35
C GLN A 156 0.04 -5.14 -29.88
N LEU A 157 0.55 -4.24 -29.03
CA LEU A 157 0.85 -2.86 -29.40
C LEU A 157 2.03 -2.75 -30.37
N VAL A 158 3.04 -3.61 -30.22
CA VAL A 158 4.20 -3.66 -31.12
C VAL A 158 3.80 -4.24 -32.48
N ASP A 159 3.01 -5.32 -32.49
CA ASP A 159 2.55 -5.95 -33.74
C ASP A 159 1.58 -5.04 -34.51
N ALA A 160 0.68 -4.34 -33.81
CA ALA A 160 -0.22 -3.38 -34.45
C ALA A 160 0.55 -2.16 -34.99
N LEU A 161 1.52 -1.61 -34.25
CA LEU A 161 2.34 -0.50 -34.75
C LEU A 161 3.20 -0.92 -35.96
N MET A 162 3.74 -2.13 -35.97
CA MET A 162 4.50 -2.67 -37.11
C MET A 162 3.63 -2.89 -38.36
N GLN A 163 2.32 -3.09 -38.22
CA GLN A 163 1.39 -3.18 -39.37
C GLN A 163 1.06 -1.82 -40.00
N TYR A 164 1.17 -0.71 -39.25
CA TYR A 164 0.85 0.64 -39.74
C TYR A 164 2.09 1.46 -40.14
N VAL A 165 3.29 0.99 -39.79
CA VAL A 165 4.54 1.65 -40.20
C VAL A 165 4.97 1.07 -41.54
N ASP A 166 4.89 1.90 -42.59
CA ASP A 166 5.46 1.57 -43.88
C ASP A 166 7.00 1.54 -43.75
N LEU A 167 7.56 0.34 -43.65
CA LEU A 167 9.00 0.11 -43.47
C LEU A 167 9.83 0.69 -44.63
N SER A 168 9.23 0.95 -45.78
CA SER A 168 9.91 1.61 -46.91
C SER A 168 10.23 3.09 -46.67
N GLN A 169 9.64 3.69 -45.64
CA GLN A 169 9.87 5.09 -45.23
C GLN A 169 10.98 5.23 -44.18
N LEU A 170 11.53 4.12 -43.67
CA LEU A 170 12.62 4.15 -42.69
C LEU A 170 13.97 4.28 -43.38
N SER A 171 14.89 5.04 -42.79
CA SER A 171 16.27 5.07 -43.26
C SER A 171 16.97 3.74 -42.98
N ASP A 172 18.02 3.44 -43.75
CA ASP A 172 18.83 2.22 -43.55
C ASP A 172 19.38 2.12 -42.12
N ASP A 173 19.76 3.26 -41.51
CA ASP A 173 20.23 3.33 -40.12
C ASP A 173 19.13 2.99 -39.09
N GLN A 174 17.88 3.37 -39.36
CA GLN A 174 16.74 2.99 -38.52
C GLN A 174 16.41 1.50 -38.69
N LEU A 175 16.49 0.97 -39.90
CA LEU A 175 16.30 -0.46 -40.16
C LEU A 175 17.34 -1.32 -39.43
N ASP A 176 18.61 -0.93 -39.47
CA ASP A 176 19.69 -1.65 -38.78
C ASP A 176 19.51 -1.68 -37.26
N ARG A 177 19.06 -0.57 -36.66
CA ARG A 177 18.78 -0.49 -35.21
C ARG A 177 17.58 -1.33 -34.79
N LEU A 178 16.54 -1.37 -35.62
CA LEU A 178 15.40 -2.28 -35.44
C LEU A 178 15.84 -3.74 -35.50
N MET A 179 16.68 -4.10 -36.48
CA MET A 179 17.22 -5.45 -36.64
C MET A 179 18.18 -5.85 -35.50
N ALA A 180 18.86 -4.88 -34.89
CA ALA A 180 19.68 -5.07 -33.69
C ALA A 180 18.87 -5.27 -32.39
N GLY A 181 17.53 -5.19 -32.46
CA GLY A 181 16.63 -5.41 -31.32
C GLY A 181 16.42 -4.18 -30.44
N GLU A 182 16.73 -2.98 -30.93
CA GLU A 182 16.37 -1.75 -30.23
C GLU A 182 14.85 -1.55 -30.18
N ASN A 183 14.39 -0.76 -29.20
CA ASN A 183 12.97 -0.48 -29.04
C ASN A 183 12.41 0.16 -30.33
N PRO A 184 11.45 -0.48 -31.03
CA PRO A 184 10.93 -0.01 -32.31
C PRO A 184 10.41 1.42 -32.27
N ILE A 185 9.82 1.81 -31.13
CA ILE A 185 9.22 3.13 -30.94
C ILE A 185 10.31 4.22 -30.89
N ALA A 186 11.45 3.94 -30.26
CA ALA A 186 12.56 4.88 -30.17
C ALA A 186 13.23 5.10 -31.54
N VAL A 187 13.36 4.01 -32.31
CA VAL A 187 13.97 4.01 -33.64
C VAL A 187 13.10 4.76 -34.66
N ILE A 188 11.81 4.45 -34.71
CA ILE A 188 10.85 5.08 -35.64
C ILE A 188 10.69 6.58 -35.36
N LEU A 189 10.75 7.01 -34.09
CA LEU A 189 10.59 8.41 -33.69
C LEU A 189 11.88 9.25 -33.78
N GLY A 190 13.00 8.66 -34.23
CA GLY A 190 14.27 9.37 -34.40
C GLY A 190 14.87 9.95 -33.10
N LYS A 191 14.36 9.54 -31.94
CA LYS A 191 14.89 9.96 -30.64
C LYS A 191 15.93 8.95 -30.19
N GLY A 192 17.17 9.18 -30.61
CA GLY A 192 18.32 8.57 -29.95
C GLY A 192 18.34 8.94 -28.46
N MET A 193 18.59 7.94 -27.62
CA MET A 193 19.44 8.16 -26.45
C MET A 193 20.89 8.07 -26.93
#